data_AF-A0A914LHF8-F1
#
_entry.id   AF-A0A914LHF8-F1
#
_cell.length_a   1.000
_cell.length_b   1.000
_cell.length_c   1.000
_cell.angle_alpha   90.00
_cell.angle_beta   90.00
_cell.angle_gamma   90.00
#
_symmetry.space_group_name_H-M   'P 1'
#
loop_
_entity.id
_entity.type
_entity.pdbx_description
1 polymer ?
#
loop_
_entity_poly.entity_id
_entity_poly.type
_entity_poly.pdbx_seq_one_letter_code
_entity_poly.pdbx_strand_id
1 'polypeptide(L)'
;MDNRLARALRRLSCHQSGLPLLLEMNFQRIIISRLIRRNCLLNRYARPCGRCDVRRDFGRLLLSDHALLADSRMGEYILLTTQMDPTKNLLDSTDEENKRIYTLMAAVILIRQPERRSRFFLKFRPIEAIFDVFGDLLRKCSQNEISLEDGTTEATLCCDIIATLACIFPHQLLESSTTSVSNFIPLEATKSDQKCLLLEKNFENSTEEILNFRNSRGQHLLTVLKEDLCNFNEYFSGMFGSEFVQKLEYKDQFIFDSEEENCCCSQDDFIKFLHFSIGCPLGIDCTLVDDAQTCASLLYLADKYLCTRLLNFLLERGLAARLITGQTLPVFLPLVLAIPTLAYGGGLKDICMLALLQYSNNSELLYTLRHISKCDSGKSKTKAIDSLLEMLHSFIISLDQCSDIA
;
A
#
# COMPACT_ATOMS: atom_id res chain seq x y z
N MET A 1 -24.81 18.14 9.08
CA MET A 1 -23.92 19.30 8.87
C MET A 1 -24.76 20.56 8.95
N ASP A 2 -24.20 21.67 9.42
CA ASP A 2 -24.93 22.93 9.51
C ASP A 2 -25.24 23.45 8.10
N ASN A 3 -26.49 23.29 7.67
CA ASN A 3 -26.92 23.46 6.28
C ASN A 3 -26.70 24.89 5.74
N ARG A 4 -26.47 25.88 6.61
CA ARG A 4 -26.19 27.27 6.20
C ARG A 4 -24.76 27.45 5.69
N LEU A 5 -23.77 26.95 6.43
CA LEU A 5 -22.35 27.06 6.05
C LEU A 5 -22.06 26.26 4.76
N ALA A 6 -22.61 25.04 4.67
CA ALA A 6 -22.46 24.20 3.49
C ALA A 6 -23.02 24.88 2.21
N ARG A 7 -24.18 25.54 2.32
CA ARG A 7 -24.77 26.31 1.22
C ARG A 7 -23.94 27.55 0.85
N ALA A 8 -23.39 28.25 1.83
CA ALA A 8 -22.53 29.41 1.58
C ALA A 8 -21.25 29.01 0.83
N LEU A 9 -20.59 27.92 1.24
CA LEU A 9 -19.40 27.40 0.58
C LEU A 9 -19.68 26.99 -0.88
N ARG A 10 -20.81 26.32 -1.14
CA ARG A 10 -21.21 25.99 -2.52
C ARG A 10 -21.47 27.21 -3.40
N ARG A 11 -22.05 28.27 -2.82
CA ARG A 11 -22.25 29.53 -3.58
C ARG A 11 -20.92 30.20 -3.91
N LEU A 12 -19.97 30.16 -2.99
CA LEU A 12 -18.63 30.69 -3.20
C LEU A 12 -17.87 29.90 -4.27
N SER A 13 -17.93 28.55 -4.24
CA SER A 13 -17.27 27.70 -5.23
C SER A 13 -17.79 27.91 -6.65
N CYS A 14 -19.04 28.37 -6.79
CA CYS A 14 -19.70 28.66 -8.06
C CYS A 14 -19.69 30.15 -8.44
N HIS A 15 -18.90 30.99 -7.77
CA HIS A 15 -18.84 32.41 -8.10
C HIS A 15 -17.78 32.72 -9.17
N GLN A 16 -18.20 33.09 -10.38
CA GLN A 16 -17.29 33.33 -11.51
C GLN A 16 -16.21 34.39 -11.21
N SER A 17 -16.56 35.52 -10.58
CA SER A 17 -15.56 36.56 -10.26
C SER A 17 -14.61 36.14 -9.12
N GLY A 18 -14.96 35.09 -8.38
CA GLY A 18 -14.10 34.54 -7.33
C GLY A 18 -13.13 33.48 -7.84
N LEU A 19 -13.29 33.01 -9.09
CA LEU A 19 -12.48 31.93 -9.66
C LEU A 19 -10.96 32.20 -9.59
N PRO A 20 -10.44 33.40 -9.96
CA PRO A 20 -9.00 33.67 -9.86
C PRO A 20 -8.47 33.51 -8.43
N LEU A 21 -9.19 34.05 -7.44
CA LEU A 21 -8.81 33.97 -6.03
C LEU A 21 -8.86 32.53 -5.52
N LEU A 22 -9.88 31.76 -5.88
CA LEU A 22 -10.00 30.36 -5.47
C LEU A 22 -8.88 29.49 -6.06
N LEU A 23 -8.48 29.75 -7.31
CA LEU A 23 -7.36 29.06 -7.95
C LEU A 23 -6.02 29.46 -7.32
N GLU A 24 -5.82 30.74 -7.01
CA GLU A 24 -4.62 31.23 -6.31
C GLU A 24 -4.49 30.63 -4.91
N MET A 25 -5.61 30.49 -4.19
CA MET A 25 -5.66 29.85 -2.88
C MET A 25 -5.53 28.32 -2.92
N ASN A 26 -5.43 27.70 -4.09
CA ASN A 26 -5.46 26.25 -4.27
C ASN A 26 -6.65 25.60 -3.57
N PHE A 27 -7.85 26.17 -3.74
CA PHE A 27 -9.06 25.75 -3.05
C PHE A 27 -9.36 24.25 -3.22
N GLN A 28 -9.04 23.67 -4.38
CA GLN A 28 -9.13 22.24 -4.65
C GLN A 28 -8.33 21.40 -3.65
N ARG A 29 -7.10 21.79 -3.29
CA ARG A 29 -6.25 21.08 -2.30
C ARG A 29 -6.85 21.16 -0.90
N ILE A 30 -7.45 22.31 -0.55
CA ILE A 30 -8.12 22.50 0.74
C ILE A 30 -9.33 21.56 0.85
N ILE A 31 -10.15 21.46 -0.20
CA ILE A 31 -11.28 20.52 -0.23
C ILE A 31 -10.80 19.08 -0.06
N ILE A 32 -9.78 18.68 -0.82
CA ILE A 32 -9.28 17.30 -0.81
C ILE A 32 -8.73 16.93 0.57
N SER A 33 -7.82 17.74 1.12
CA SER A 33 -7.18 17.47 2.40
C SER A 33 -8.15 17.52 3.60
N ARG A 34 -9.11 18.45 3.61
CA ARG A 34 -9.98 18.69 4.77
C ARG A 34 -11.29 17.92 4.75
N LEU A 35 -11.83 17.64 3.57
CA LEU A 35 -13.16 17.02 3.41
C LEU A 35 -13.09 15.59 2.86
N ILE A 36 -12.25 15.33 1.85
CA ILE A 36 -12.24 14.05 1.13
C ILE A 36 -11.32 13.02 1.80
N ARG A 37 -10.06 13.38 2.08
CA ARG A 37 -9.02 12.50 2.64
C ARG A 37 -8.87 12.55 4.15
N ARG A 38 -9.81 13.18 4.86
CA ARG A 38 -9.74 13.25 6.33
C ARG A 38 -9.83 11.84 6.94
N ASN A 39 -8.89 11.51 7.82
CA ASN A 39 -8.89 10.23 8.52
C ASN A 39 -10.19 10.01 9.30
N CYS A 40 -10.74 8.81 9.13
CA CYS A 40 -11.79 8.31 9.98
C CYS A 40 -11.15 7.46 11.07
N LEU A 41 -11.38 7.82 12.33
CA LEU A 41 -10.85 7.13 13.51
C LEU A 41 -11.54 5.78 13.78
N LEU A 42 -12.53 5.40 12.97
CA LEU A 42 -13.35 4.20 13.13
C LEU A 42 -13.29 3.31 11.87
N ASN A 43 -12.17 3.32 11.15
CA ASN A 43 -12.00 2.50 9.96
C ASN A 43 -11.85 1.03 10.33
N ARG A 44 -12.72 0.17 9.78
CA ARG A 44 -12.51 -1.28 9.68
C ARG A 44 -12.58 -1.66 8.21
N TYR A 45 -11.73 -2.58 7.75
CA TYR A 45 -11.71 -3.05 6.36
C TYR A 45 -11.54 -1.94 5.31
N ALA A 46 -10.75 -0.90 5.61
CA ALA A 46 -10.61 0.23 4.71
C ALA A 46 -11.97 0.84 4.28
N ARG A 47 -12.92 0.98 5.22
CA ARG A 47 -14.20 1.69 4.99
C ARG A 47 -14.39 2.84 5.98
N PRO A 48 -14.83 4.03 5.51
CA PRO A 48 -15.12 5.14 6.40
C PRO A 48 -16.39 4.88 7.21
N CYS A 49 -16.48 5.47 8.40
CA CYS A 49 -17.76 5.50 9.12
C CYS A 49 -18.76 6.41 8.38
N GLY A 50 -20.07 6.17 8.56
CA GLY A 50 -21.11 6.92 7.84
C GLY A 50 -21.06 8.44 8.00
N ARG A 51 -20.49 8.97 9.11
CA ARG A 51 -20.26 10.42 9.27
C ARG A 51 -19.15 10.95 8.36
N CYS A 52 -18.06 10.19 8.22
CA CYS A 52 -16.96 10.55 7.34
C CYS A 52 -17.37 10.40 5.88
N ASP A 53 -18.22 9.43 5.57
CA ASP A 53 -18.75 9.21 4.23
C ASP A 53 -19.58 10.40 3.73
N VAL A 54 -20.56 10.86 4.53
CA VAL A 54 -21.36 12.06 4.22
C VAL A 54 -20.49 13.32 4.03
N ARG A 55 -19.40 13.46 4.80
CA ARG A 55 -18.46 14.58 4.64
C ARG A 55 -17.66 14.45 3.35
N ARG A 56 -17.19 13.25 3.02
CA ARG A 56 -16.45 12.95 1.79
C ARG A 56 -17.32 13.25 0.57
N ASP A 57 -18.58 12.86 0.59
CA ASP A 57 -19.55 13.16 -0.48
C ASP A 57 -19.79 14.66 -0.65
N PHE A 58 -19.93 15.39 0.46
CA PHE A 58 -20.01 16.85 0.38
C PHE A 58 -18.74 17.47 -0.21
N GLY A 59 -17.56 16.97 0.15
CA GLY A 59 -16.29 17.40 -0.45
C GLY A 59 -16.24 17.15 -1.95
N ARG A 60 -16.67 15.98 -2.42
CA ARG A 60 -16.77 15.64 -3.84
C ARG A 60 -17.73 16.56 -4.60
N LEU A 61 -18.87 16.85 -4.00
CA LEU A 61 -19.87 17.77 -4.55
C LEU A 61 -19.29 19.18 -4.71
N LEU A 62 -18.63 19.70 -3.67
CA LEU A 62 -18.01 21.02 -3.68
C LEU A 62 -16.87 21.11 -4.71
N LEU A 63 -16.07 20.05 -4.83
CA LEU A 63 -15.02 19.95 -5.84
C LEU A 63 -15.60 19.93 -7.26
N SER A 64 -16.74 19.26 -7.44
CA SER A 64 -17.46 19.23 -8.72
C SER A 64 -18.00 20.60 -9.12
N ASP A 65 -18.63 21.29 -8.17
CA ASP A 65 -19.14 22.64 -8.35
C ASP A 65 -18.01 23.62 -8.75
N HIS A 66 -16.85 23.51 -8.10
CA HIS A 66 -15.67 24.30 -8.43
C HIS A 66 -15.08 23.96 -9.82
N ALA A 67 -14.99 22.67 -10.14
CA ALA A 67 -14.51 22.17 -11.43
C ALA A 67 -15.36 22.67 -12.60
N LEU A 68 -16.68 22.80 -12.45
CA LEU A 68 -17.56 23.31 -13.52
C LEU A 68 -17.17 24.72 -14.01
N LEU A 69 -16.63 25.57 -13.13
CA LEU A 69 -16.16 26.90 -13.51
C LEU A 69 -14.74 26.90 -14.06
N ALA A 70 -13.86 26.14 -13.42
CA ALA A 70 -12.47 26.00 -13.82
C ALA A 70 -12.34 25.31 -15.19
N ASP A 71 -13.24 24.36 -15.48
CA ASP A 71 -13.40 23.72 -16.77
C ASP A 71 -14.21 24.62 -17.72
N SER A 72 -13.64 25.78 -18.01
CA SER A 72 -14.08 26.72 -19.05
C SER A 72 -12.83 27.22 -19.80
N ARG A 73 -12.98 27.76 -21.02
CA ARG A 73 -11.84 28.39 -21.72
C ARG A 73 -11.19 29.49 -20.87
N MET A 74 -12.01 30.23 -20.13
CA MET A 74 -11.56 31.25 -19.20
C MET A 74 -10.83 30.63 -18.00
N GLY A 75 -11.38 29.58 -17.40
CA GLY A 75 -10.78 28.89 -16.26
C GLY A 75 -9.45 28.20 -16.62
N GLU A 76 -9.37 27.56 -17.78
CA GLU A 76 -8.12 26.99 -18.32
C GLU A 76 -7.07 28.08 -18.56
N TYR A 77 -7.48 29.20 -19.16
CA TYR A 77 -6.59 30.35 -19.35
C TYR A 77 -6.09 30.89 -18.01
N ILE A 78 -6.98 31.07 -17.01
CA ILE A 78 -6.60 31.53 -15.68
C ILE A 78 -5.65 30.52 -15.03
N LEU A 79 -5.95 29.21 -15.03
CA LEU A 79 -5.07 28.17 -14.50
C LEU A 79 -3.65 28.25 -15.08
N LEU A 80 -3.56 28.38 -16.41
CA LEU A 80 -2.27 28.44 -17.11
C LEU A 80 -1.55 29.77 -16.89
N THR A 81 -2.25 30.91 -16.83
CA THR A 81 -1.64 32.24 -16.69
C THR A 81 -1.36 32.65 -15.25
N THR A 82 -2.16 32.20 -14.29
CA THR A 82 -1.91 32.50 -12.87
C THR A 82 -0.80 31.66 -12.28
N GLN A 83 -0.51 30.47 -12.83
CA GLN A 83 0.43 29.53 -12.24
C GLN A 83 1.56 29.04 -13.16
N MET A 84 1.49 29.23 -14.49
CA MET A 84 2.59 28.88 -15.43
C MET A 84 3.20 30.08 -16.18
N ASP A 85 2.88 31.34 -15.84
CA ASP A 85 3.46 32.50 -16.53
C ASP A 85 4.90 32.78 -16.03
N PRO A 86 5.93 32.56 -16.87
CA PRO A 86 7.33 32.73 -16.49
C PRO A 86 7.72 34.22 -16.32
N THR A 87 6.87 35.15 -16.76
CA THR A 87 7.20 36.58 -16.74
C THR A 87 6.96 37.26 -15.39
N LYS A 88 6.27 36.60 -14.45
CA LYS A 88 5.96 37.16 -13.12
C LYS A 88 6.92 36.75 -11.99
N ASN A 89 7.81 35.77 -12.19
CA ASN A 89 8.59 35.17 -11.10
C ASN A 89 10.10 35.23 -11.40
N LEU A 90 10.78 36.25 -10.86
CA LEU A 90 12.23 36.45 -10.98
C LEU A 90 13.03 35.80 -9.83
N LEU A 91 12.44 34.87 -9.08
CA LEU A 91 13.02 34.32 -7.84
C LEU A 91 12.86 32.79 -7.80
N ASP A 92 14.01 32.11 -7.71
CA ASP A 92 14.29 30.69 -7.44
C ASP A 92 13.68 29.61 -8.38
N SER A 93 14.56 28.88 -9.06
CA SER A 93 14.21 27.84 -10.06
C SER A 93 13.42 26.65 -9.50
N THR A 94 13.59 26.33 -8.21
CA THR A 94 12.86 25.25 -7.53
C THR A 94 11.40 25.62 -7.27
N ASP A 95 11.10 26.90 -7.03
CA ASP A 95 9.74 27.38 -6.82
C ASP A 95 8.94 27.41 -8.13
N GLU A 96 9.60 27.63 -9.26
CA GLU A 96 8.97 27.56 -10.58
C GLU A 96 8.54 26.14 -10.94
N GLU A 97 9.40 25.15 -10.70
CA GLU A 97 9.06 23.73 -10.93
C GLU A 97 7.91 23.28 -10.03
N ASN A 98 7.95 23.63 -8.74
CA ASN A 98 6.87 23.30 -7.80
C ASN A 98 5.55 23.95 -8.21
N LYS A 99 5.55 25.24 -8.60
CA LYS A 99 4.35 25.93 -9.10
C LYS A 99 3.79 25.25 -10.36
N ARG A 100 4.66 24.86 -11.29
CA ARG A 100 4.26 24.13 -12.49
C ARG A 100 3.58 22.81 -12.13
N ILE A 101 4.15 22.03 -11.22
CA ILE A 101 3.57 20.75 -10.77
C ILE A 101 2.22 20.97 -10.08
N TYR A 102 2.10 21.95 -9.18
CA TYR A 102 0.81 22.28 -8.56
C TYR A 102 -0.25 22.69 -9.58
N THR A 103 0.16 23.38 -10.66
CA THR A 103 -0.76 23.73 -11.76
C THR A 103 -1.23 22.49 -12.50
N LEU A 104 -0.31 21.57 -12.84
CA LEU A 104 -0.65 20.32 -13.50
C LEU A 104 -1.61 19.49 -12.64
N MET A 105 -1.36 19.43 -11.33
CA MET A 105 -2.25 18.76 -10.37
C MET A 105 -3.64 19.40 -10.30
N ALA A 106 -3.70 20.73 -10.23
CA ALA A 106 -4.96 21.46 -10.26
C ALA A 106 -5.74 21.18 -11.55
N ALA A 107 -5.06 21.22 -12.69
CA ALA A 107 -5.66 20.93 -13.99
C ALA A 107 -6.18 19.50 -14.09
N VAL A 108 -5.44 18.51 -13.58
CA VAL A 108 -5.87 17.10 -13.52
C VAL A 108 -7.15 16.92 -12.69
N ILE A 109 -7.31 17.69 -11.61
CA ILE A 109 -8.49 17.62 -10.74
C ILE A 109 -9.70 18.36 -11.33
N LEU A 110 -9.45 19.51 -11.96
CA LEU A 110 -10.47 20.48 -12.33
C LEU A 110 -10.95 20.36 -13.78
N ILE A 111 -10.12 19.94 -14.72
CA ILE A 111 -10.51 19.75 -16.12
C ILE A 111 -11.16 18.37 -16.28
N ARG A 112 -12.47 18.35 -16.52
CA ARG A 112 -13.28 17.12 -16.51
C ARG A 112 -13.88 16.79 -17.87
N GLN A 113 -14.11 17.78 -18.73
CA GLN A 113 -14.62 17.59 -20.08
C GLN A 113 -13.64 16.75 -20.90
N PRO A 114 -14.09 15.64 -21.50
CA PRO A 114 -13.21 14.67 -22.14
C PRO A 114 -12.36 15.32 -23.26
N GLU A 115 -12.98 16.12 -24.13
CA GLU A 115 -12.27 16.80 -25.22
C GLU A 115 -11.16 17.77 -24.76
N ARG A 116 -11.38 18.46 -23.63
CA ARG A 116 -10.39 19.40 -23.07
C ARG A 116 -9.32 18.64 -22.32
N ARG A 117 -9.72 17.64 -21.54
CA ARG A 117 -8.82 16.75 -20.82
C ARG A 117 -7.87 16.06 -21.79
N SER A 118 -8.36 15.49 -22.89
CA SER A 118 -7.53 14.85 -23.92
C SER A 118 -6.55 15.83 -24.55
N ARG A 119 -6.99 17.04 -24.93
CA ARG A 119 -6.09 18.07 -25.48
C ARG A 119 -5.03 18.52 -24.48
N PHE A 120 -5.41 18.71 -23.24
CA PHE A 120 -4.50 19.09 -22.16
C PHE A 120 -3.48 17.97 -21.89
N PHE A 121 -3.94 16.72 -21.80
CA PHE A 121 -3.09 15.56 -21.52
C PHE A 121 -2.11 15.29 -22.66
N LEU A 122 -2.54 15.45 -23.91
CA LEU A 122 -1.64 15.35 -25.08
C LEU A 122 -0.57 16.45 -25.08
N LYS A 123 -0.93 17.67 -24.69
CA LYS A 123 -0.02 18.83 -24.73
C LYS A 123 0.98 18.86 -23.58
N PHE A 124 0.51 18.59 -22.36
CA PHE A 124 1.28 18.82 -21.14
C PHE A 124 1.71 17.54 -20.42
N ARG A 125 1.14 16.39 -20.79
CA ARG A 125 1.41 15.07 -20.18
C ARG A 125 1.50 15.13 -18.65
N PRO A 126 0.45 15.63 -17.97
CA PRO A 126 0.51 15.96 -16.56
C PRO A 126 0.81 14.75 -15.67
N ILE A 127 0.32 13.56 -16.03
CA ILE A 127 0.54 12.33 -15.26
C ILE A 127 2.01 11.92 -15.30
N GLU A 128 2.64 11.91 -16.48
CA GLU A 128 4.07 11.61 -16.64
C GLU A 128 4.91 12.58 -15.81
N ALA A 129 4.67 13.89 -15.97
CA ALA A 129 5.41 14.92 -15.22
C ALA A 129 5.24 14.81 -13.69
N ILE A 130 4.03 14.46 -13.21
CA ILE A 130 3.77 14.23 -11.78
C ILE A 130 4.52 13.00 -11.29
N PHE A 131 4.53 11.91 -12.06
CA PHE A 131 5.26 10.69 -11.69
C PHE A 131 6.78 10.86 -11.70
N ASP A 132 7.32 11.60 -12.67
CA ASP A 132 8.75 11.90 -12.75
C ASP A 132 9.21 12.63 -11.49
N VAL A 133 8.51 13.72 -11.12
CA VAL A 133 8.82 14.48 -9.90
C VAL A 133 8.62 13.64 -8.65
N PHE A 134 7.56 12.83 -8.59
CA PHE A 134 7.33 11.94 -7.43
C PHE A 134 8.44 10.91 -7.28
N GLY A 135 8.84 10.26 -8.38
CA GLY A 135 9.93 9.28 -8.41
C GLY A 135 11.26 9.91 -8.02
N ASP A 136 11.57 11.10 -8.54
CA ASP A 136 12.79 11.83 -8.21
C ASP A 136 12.84 12.21 -6.73
N LEU A 137 11.73 12.67 -6.14
CA LEU A 137 11.66 12.94 -4.69
C LEU A 137 11.91 11.67 -3.87
N LEU A 138 11.31 10.54 -4.25
CA LEU A 138 11.51 9.27 -3.53
C LEU A 138 12.95 8.76 -3.65
N ARG A 139 13.59 8.92 -4.83
CA ARG A 139 14.99 8.53 -5.07
C ARG A 139 15.96 9.42 -4.31
N LYS A 140 15.75 10.74 -4.30
CA LYS A 140 16.50 11.69 -3.46
C LYS A 140 16.37 11.35 -1.98
N CYS A 141 15.16 10.95 -1.54
CA CYS A 141 14.94 10.50 -0.18
C CYS A 141 15.69 9.19 0.13
N SER A 142 15.76 8.26 -0.83
CA SER A 142 16.53 7.01 -0.70
C SER A 142 18.03 7.27 -0.56
N GLN A 143 18.53 8.28 -1.28
CA GLN A 143 19.92 8.72 -1.23
C GLN A 143 20.24 9.61 0.00
N ASN A 144 19.27 9.82 0.89
CA ASN A 144 19.36 10.74 2.04
C ASN A 144 19.67 12.19 1.65
N GLU A 145 19.36 12.61 0.42
CA GLU A 145 19.52 14.00 -0.03
C GLU A 145 18.40 14.91 0.50
N ILE A 146 17.21 14.33 0.73
CA ILE A 146 16.06 15.03 1.30
C ILE A 146 15.46 14.23 2.47
N SER A 147 14.86 14.95 3.43
CA SER A 147 14.04 14.34 4.49
C SER A 147 12.57 14.62 4.25
N LEU A 148 11.76 13.57 4.20
CA LEU A 148 10.30 13.66 4.02
C LEU A 148 9.58 13.93 5.35
N GLU A 149 10.09 14.83 6.19
CA GLU A 149 9.53 15.22 7.48
C GLU A 149 8.26 16.08 7.38
N ASP A 150 7.37 15.95 8.38
CA ASP A 150 6.14 16.74 8.41
C ASP A 150 6.48 18.24 8.42
N GLY A 151 5.97 18.97 7.44
CA GLY A 151 6.19 20.41 7.28
C GLY A 151 7.27 20.80 6.27
N THR A 152 8.00 19.86 5.67
CA THR A 152 8.88 20.18 4.54
C THR A 152 8.09 20.39 3.24
N THR A 153 8.65 21.17 2.32
CA THR A 153 8.07 21.45 1.00
C THR A 153 7.92 20.16 0.19
N GLU A 154 8.92 19.29 0.24
CA GLU A 154 8.99 18.01 -0.46
C GLU A 154 7.95 17.03 0.10
N ALA A 155 7.83 16.94 1.42
CA ALA A 155 6.84 16.10 2.08
C ALA A 155 5.41 16.52 1.73
N THR A 156 5.17 17.83 1.73
CA THR A 156 3.87 18.40 1.33
C THR A 156 3.55 18.05 -0.12
N LEU A 157 4.52 18.22 -1.02
CA LEU A 157 4.38 17.90 -2.44
C LEU A 157 4.05 16.41 -2.67
N CYS A 158 4.77 15.49 -2.02
CA CYS A 158 4.47 14.05 -2.07
C CYS A 158 3.03 13.74 -1.61
N CYS A 159 2.59 14.35 -0.50
CA CYS A 159 1.22 14.16 0.00
C CYS A 159 0.17 14.66 -0.98
N ASP A 160 0.40 15.84 -1.58
CA ASP A 160 -0.51 16.42 -2.55
C ASP A 160 -0.54 15.65 -3.87
N ILE A 161 0.59 15.08 -4.32
CA ILE A 161 0.65 14.21 -5.50
C ILE A 161 -0.25 13.00 -5.29
N ILE A 162 -0.05 12.27 -4.18
CA ILE A 162 -0.90 11.12 -3.83
C ILE A 162 -2.37 11.55 -3.67
N ALA A 163 -2.64 12.74 -3.14
CA ALA A 163 -4.00 13.27 -3.03
C ALA A 163 -4.64 13.55 -4.38
N THR A 164 -3.87 14.08 -5.32
CA THR A 164 -4.27 14.34 -6.71
C THR A 164 -4.59 13.04 -7.41
N LEU A 165 -3.68 12.06 -7.32
CA LEU A 165 -3.88 10.73 -7.88
C LEU A 165 -5.15 10.09 -7.31
N ALA A 166 -5.34 10.14 -5.99
CA ALA A 166 -6.54 9.63 -5.31
C ALA A 166 -7.87 10.23 -5.84
N CYS A 167 -7.85 11.45 -6.39
CA CYS A 167 -9.04 12.08 -6.98
C CYS A 167 -9.34 11.62 -8.41
N ILE A 168 -8.34 11.10 -9.13
CA ILE A 168 -8.53 10.48 -10.45
C ILE A 168 -9.25 9.14 -10.29
N PHE A 169 -9.01 8.43 -9.18
CA PHE A 169 -9.62 7.12 -8.94
C PHE A 169 -11.07 7.23 -8.47
N PRO A 170 -12.05 6.71 -9.24
CA PRO A 170 -13.41 6.60 -8.74
C PRO A 170 -13.45 5.58 -7.59
N HIS A 171 -13.95 6.02 -6.45
CA HIS A 171 -14.08 5.23 -5.23
C HIS A 171 -14.83 3.91 -5.45
N GLN A 172 -15.78 3.89 -6.38
CA GLN A 172 -16.59 2.72 -6.70
C GLN A 172 -15.80 1.59 -7.37
N LEU A 173 -14.81 1.91 -8.22
CA LEU A 173 -13.98 0.88 -8.84
C LEU A 173 -13.07 0.21 -7.82
N LEU A 174 -12.53 0.98 -6.88
CA LEU A 174 -11.71 0.46 -5.80
C LEU A 174 -12.54 -0.28 -4.72
N GLU A 175 -13.78 0.14 -4.45
CA GLU A 175 -14.67 -0.62 -3.55
C GLU A 175 -15.15 -1.93 -4.20
N SER A 176 -15.38 -1.96 -5.51
CA SER A 176 -15.82 -3.16 -6.21
C SER A 176 -14.78 -4.29 -6.14
N SER A 177 -13.49 -3.96 -6.27
CA SER A 177 -12.39 -4.93 -6.09
C SER A 177 -12.25 -5.44 -4.66
N THR A 178 -12.78 -4.72 -3.66
CA THR A 178 -12.81 -5.16 -2.25
C THR A 178 -14.15 -5.76 -1.81
N THR A 179 -15.19 -5.75 -2.65
CA THR A 179 -16.46 -6.43 -2.33
C THR A 179 -16.37 -7.95 -2.46
N SER A 180 -15.49 -8.50 -3.31
CA SER A 180 -15.17 -9.94 -3.33
C SER A 180 -14.58 -10.42 -1.99
N VAL A 181 -13.85 -9.53 -1.33
CA VAL A 181 -13.24 -9.67 0.01
C VAL A 181 -14.29 -9.58 1.13
N SER A 182 -15.46 -8.98 0.91
CA SER A 182 -16.49 -8.85 1.97
C SER A 182 -17.21 -10.14 2.35
N ASN A 183 -16.95 -11.24 1.64
CA ASN A 183 -17.42 -12.58 1.98
C ASN A 183 -16.53 -13.33 2.98
N PHE A 184 -15.51 -12.68 3.55
CA PHE A 184 -14.66 -13.31 4.55
C PHE A 184 -15.45 -13.63 5.83
N ILE A 185 -15.77 -14.91 5.97
CA ILE A 185 -16.37 -15.51 7.15
C ILE A 185 -15.45 -15.16 8.34
N PRO A 186 -15.98 -14.60 9.44
CA PRO A 186 -15.18 -14.39 10.64
C PRO A 186 -14.51 -15.71 11.01
N LEU A 187 -13.23 -15.68 11.40
CA LEU A 187 -12.67 -16.79 12.16
C LEU A 187 -13.51 -16.92 13.43
N GLU A 188 -14.53 -17.78 13.40
CA GLU A 188 -14.95 -18.45 14.61
C GLU A 188 -13.72 -19.22 15.04
N ALA A 189 -13.11 -18.77 16.14
CA ALA A 189 -12.19 -19.60 16.89
C ALA A 189 -12.98 -20.87 17.20
N THR A 190 -12.80 -21.90 16.38
CA THR A 190 -13.25 -23.23 16.71
C THR A 190 -12.55 -23.53 18.02
N LYS A 191 -13.31 -23.43 19.12
CA LYS A 191 -12.96 -23.98 20.42
C LYS A 191 -12.91 -25.49 20.22
N SER A 192 -11.86 -25.96 19.58
CA SER A 192 -11.50 -27.35 19.55
C SER A 192 -10.33 -27.49 20.49
N ASP A 193 -10.40 -28.45 21.40
CA ASP A 193 -9.34 -28.94 22.30
C ASP A 193 -8.14 -29.50 21.52
N GLN A 194 -7.69 -28.79 20.50
CA GLN A 194 -6.61 -29.19 19.61
C GLN A 194 -5.31 -28.66 20.18
N LYS A 195 -4.43 -29.58 20.54
CA LYS A 195 -3.11 -29.29 21.08
C LYS A 195 -2.10 -29.15 19.95
N CYS A 196 -0.96 -28.53 20.27
CA CYS A 196 0.14 -28.40 19.32
C CYS A 196 0.75 -29.77 19.01
N LEU A 197 0.84 -30.13 17.73
CA LEU A 197 1.41 -31.41 17.27
C LEU A 197 2.86 -31.63 17.75
N LEU A 198 3.63 -30.55 17.93
CA LEU A 198 5.00 -30.63 18.43
C LEU A 198 5.08 -30.93 19.94
N LEU A 199 4.08 -30.52 20.73
CA LEU A 199 4.02 -30.84 22.16
C LEU A 199 3.55 -32.28 22.41
N GLU A 200 2.91 -32.91 21.42
CA GLU A 200 2.42 -34.28 21.52
C GLU A 200 3.48 -35.33 21.14
N LYS A 201 4.54 -34.94 20.41
CA LYS A 201 5.57 -35.86 19.94
C LYS A 201 6.77 -35.91 20.89
N ASN A 202 7.01 -37.10 21.46
CA ASN A 202 8.24 -37.39 22.21
C ASN A 202 9.36 -37.79 21.24
N PHE A 203 10.29 -36.87 20.99
CA PHE A 203 11.45 -37.07 20.11
C PHE A 203 12.53 -38.01 20.69
N GLU A 204 12.44 -38.37 21.96
CA GLU A 204 13.47 -39.17 22.65
C GLU A 204 13.50 -40.65 22.23
N ASN A 205 12.46 -41.15 21.53
CA ASN A 205 12.31 -42.57 21.15
C ASN A 205 12.05 -42.83 19.65
N SER A 206 12.14 -41.81 18.79
CA SER A 206 11.84 -41.96 17.36
C SER A 206 13.06 -42.45 16.58
N THR A 207 12.93 -43.56 15.83
CA THR A 207 13.91 -44.04 14.84
C THR A 207 13.92 -43.22 13.54
N GLU A 208 13.15 -42.15 13.49
CA GLU A 208 12.88 -41.33 12.30
C GLU A 208 13.93 -40.22 12.15
N GLU A 209 14.18 -39.78 10.91
CA GLU A 209 15.14 -38.69 10.63
C GLU A 209 14.65 -37.35 11.20
N ILE A 210 15.46 -36.75 12.08
CA ILE A 210 15.14 -35.52 12.80
C ILE A 210 15.92 -34.34 12.21
N LEU A 211 15.25 -33.21 12.02
CA LEU A 211 15.85 -31.94 11.62
C LEU A 211 15.91 -30.96 12.81
N ASN A 212 17.09 -30.39 13.04
CA ASN A 212 17.32 -29.37 14.05
C ASN A 212 17.44 -28.00 13.41
N PHE A 213 16.53 -27.09 13.75
CA PHE A 213 16.61 -25.69 13.35
C PHE A 213 17.44 -24.92 14.37
N ARG A 214 18.47 -24.21 13.91
CA ARG A 214 19.34 -23.37 14.72
C ARG A 214 19.39 -21.96 14.15
N ASN A 215 19.63 -20.97 14.99
CA ASN A 215 19.91 -19.62 14.50
C ASN A 215 21.37 -19.47 14.03
N SER A 216 21.70 -18.34 13.41
CA SER A 216 23.07 -17.97 12.98
C SER A 216 24.10 -17.94 14.12
N ARG A 217 23.65 -17.82 15.37
CA ARG A 217 24.50 -17.90 16.59
C ARG A 217 24.63 -19.32 17.14
N GLY A 218 24.07 -20.32 16.46
CA GLY A 218 24.08 -21.73 16.85
C GLY A 218 23.09 -22.11 17.96
N GLN A 219 22.21 -21.20 18.38
CA GLN A 219 21.17 -21.51 19.36
C GLN A 219 20.08 -22.36 18.72
N HIS A 220 19.62 -23.37 19.45
CA HIS A 220 18.55 -24.27 19.01
C HIS A 220 17.20 -23.55 19.06
N LEU A 221 16.44 -23.62 17.95
CA LEU A 221 15.11 -23.03 17.81
C LEU A 221 14.02 -24.09 17.97
N LEU A 222 14.10 -25.15 17.16
CA LEU A 222 13.06 -26.18 17.09
C LEU A 222 13.61 -27.49 16.54
N THR A 223 13.05 -28.60 17.01
CA THR A 223 13.31 -29.95 16.48
C THR A 223 12.05 -30.46 15.80
N VAL A 224 12.19 -30.97 14.58
CA VAL A 224 11.05 -31.37 13.75
C VAL A 224 11.36 -32.69 13.04
N LEU A 225 10.36 -33.58 12.93
CA LEU A 225 10.49 -34.78 12.11
C LEU A 225 10.48 -34.40 10.63
N LYS A 226 11.43 -34.94 9.88
CA LYS A 226 11.56 -34.65 8.45
C LYS A 226 10.32 -35.04 7.66
N GLU A 227 9.68 -36.14 8.03
CA GLU A 227 8.46 -36.63 7.39
C GLU A 227 7.31 -35.61 7.48
N ASP A 228 7.07 -35.04 8.66
CA ASP A 228 5.99 -34.05 8.82
C ASP A 228 6.24 -32.80 7.96
N LEU A 229 7.49 -32.34 7.93
CA LEU A 229 7.89 -31.15 7.18
C LEU A 229 7.71 -31.38 5.68
N CYS A 230 8.13 -32.54 5.17
CA CYS A 230 8.00 -32.91 3.76
C CYS A 230 6.54 -33.17 3.34
N ASN A 231 5.69 -33.66 4.24
CA ASN A 231 4.29 -33.94 3.94
C ASN A 231 3.46 -32.66 3.71
N PHE A 232 3.82 -31.57 4.38
CA PHE A 232 3.03 -30.33 4.38
C PHE A 232 3.71 -29.14 3.70
N ASN A 233 5.00 -29.26 3.33
CA ASN A 233 5.73 -28.19 2.68
C ASN A 233 6.54 -28.72 1.47
N GLU A 234 6.16 -28.24 0.29
CA GLU A 234 6.74 -28.63 -1.01
C GLU A 234 8.23 -28.24 -1.12
N TYR A 235 8.64 -27.11 -0.55
CA TYR A 235 10.04 -26.68 -0.55
C TYR A 235 10.92 -27.70 0.18
N PHE A 236 10.51 -28.12 1.38
CA PHE A 236 11.26 -29.10 2.15
C PHE A 236 11.19 -30.49 1.52
N SER A 237 10.03 -30.88 0.97
CA SER A 237 9.91 -32.10 0.15
C SER A 237 10.87 -32.09 -1.03
N GLY A 238 11.06 -30.96 -1.70
CA GLY A 238 12.00 -30.81 -2.83
C GLY A 238 13.46 -30.83 -2.38
N MET A 239 13.80 -30.08 -1.33
CA MET A 239 15.17 -29.98 -0.80
C MET A 239 15.68 -31.31 -0.25
N PHE A 240 14.81 -32.09 0.39
CA PHE A 240 15.13 -33.42 0.91
C PHE A 240 14.76 -34.56 -0.06
N GLY A 241 14.19 -34.20 -1.21
CA GLY A 241 13.97 -35.06 -2.36
C GLY A 241 15.29 -35.53 -2.98
N SER A 242 15.22 -36.64 -3.71
CA SER A 242 16.32 -37.58 -4.00
C SER A 242 17.55 -37.08 -4.79
N GLU A 243 17.74 -35.78 -5.05
CA GLU A 243 18.82 -35.31 -5.94
C GLU A 243 19.60 -34.06 -5.47
N PHE A 244 19.39 -33.57 -4.24
CA PHE A 244 20.10 -32.38 -3.72
C PHE A 244 21.21 -32.68 -2.70
N VAL A 245 22.23 -31.82 -2.68
CA VAL A 245 23.45 -31.91 -1.85
C VAL A 245 23.14 -32.07 -0.36
N GLN A 246 22.02 -31.54 0.15
CA GLN A 246 21.63 -31.70 1.55
C GLN A 246 21.42 -33.17 1.97
N LYS A 247 20.97 -34.04 1.06
CA LYS A 247 20.85 -35.49 1.31
C LYS A 247 22.20 -36.21 1.26
N LEU A 248 23.15 -35.69 0.48
CA LEU A 248 24.51 -36.22 0.34
C LEU A 248 25.44 -35.78 1.49
N GLU A 249 25.15 -34.65 2.14
CA GLU A 249 25.95 -34.07 3.23
C GLU A 249 25.45 -34.39 4.66
N TYR A 250 24.39 -35.20 4.84
CA TYR A 250 23.81 -35.51 6.18
C TYR A 250 23.59 -34.24 7.03
N LYS A 251 23.08 -33.18 6.43
CA LYS A 251 22.79 -31.93 7.15
C LYS A 251 21.46 -32.06 7.91
N ASP A 252 21.55 -32.63 9.11
CA ASP A 252 20.46 -32.66 10.10
C ASP A 252 20.24 -31.28 10.77
N GLN A 253 20.92 -30.24 10.28
CA GLN A 253 20.90 -28.90 10.83
C GLN A 253 20.53 -27.88 9.75
N PHE A 254 19.46 -27.14 10.01
CA PHE A 254 19.05 -25.99 9.20
C PHE A 254 19.38 -24.71 9.97
N ILE A 255 20.16 -23.82 9.37
CA ILE A 255 20.53 -22.54 9.98
C ILE A 255 19.58 -21.47 9.42
N PHE A 256 18.83 -20.84 10.32
CA PHE A 256 18.03 -19.66 10.03
C PHE A 256 18.79 -18.42 10.47
N ASP A 257 18.98 -17.47 9.56
CA ASP A 257 19.59 -16.18 9.89
C ASP A 257 18.58 -15.05 9.70
N SER A 258 18.13 -14.47 10.81
CA SER A 258 17.21 -13.33 10.81
C SER A 258 17.80 -12.09 10.15
N GLU A 259 19.13 -11.95 10.11
CA GLU A 259 19.80 -10.79 9.50
C GLU A 259 19.89 -10.92 7.96
N GLU A 260 19.99 -12.14 7.43
CA GLU A 260 19.92 -12.42 5.99
C GLU A 260 18.47 -12.42 5.47
N GLU A 261 17.51 -12.75 6.34
CA GLU A 261 16.07 -12.73 6.09
C GLU A 261 15.49 -11.30 6.15
N ASN A 262 15.91 -10.42 5.23
CA ASN A 262 15.31 -9.10 4.92
C ASN A 262 14.56 -8.42 6.10
N CYS A 263 15.24 -8.02 7.18
CA CYS A 263 14.79 -7.13 8.29
C CYS A 263 13.39 -7.32 8.93
N CYS A 264 12.52 -8.22 8.46
CA CYS A 264 11.11 -8.28 8.83
C CYS A 264 10.78 -9.47 9.70
N CYS A 265 11.59 -10.54 9.65
CA CYS A 265 11.28 -11.82 10.28
C CYS A 265 12.00 -11.97 11.63
N SER A 266 11.23 -12.07 12.71
CA SER A 266 11.76 -12.46 14.02
C SER A 266 11.95 -13.98 14.12
N GLN A 267 12.74 -14.43 15.09
CA GLN A 267 12.90 -15.87 15.37
C GLN A 267 11.57 -16.50 15.80
N ASP A 268 10.74 -15.77 16.54
CA ASP A 268 9.42 -16.24 16.97
C ASP A 268 8.47 -16.41 15.77
N ASP A 269 8.52 -15.51 14.79
CA ASP A 269 7.74 -15.64 13.54
C ASP A 269 8.17 -16.87 12.74
N PHE A 270 9.48 -17.17 12.72
CA PHE A 270 10.00 -18.36 12.07
C PHE A 270 9.56 -19.65 12.78
N ILE A 271 9.56 -19.66 14.12
CA ILE A 271 9.03 -20.79 14.91
C ILE A 271 7.54 -20.99 14.59
N LYS A 272 6.74 -19.91 14.59
CA LYS A 272 5.32 -19.98 14.18
C LYS A 272 5.17 -20.55 12.76
N PHE A 273 5.99 -20.10 11.81
CA PHE A 273 6.01 -20.63 10.45
C PHE A 273 6.29 -22.15 10.41
N LEU A 274 7.21 -22.65 11.24
CA LEU A 274 7.47 -24.09 11.34
C LEU A 274 6.25 -24.84 11.89
N HIS A 275 5.54 -24.30 12.88
CA HIS A 275 4.28 -24.89 13.36
C HIS A 275 3.25 -25.02 12.22
N PHE A 276 3.10 -24.00 11.37
CA PHE A 276 2.25 -24.09 10.18
C PHE A 276 2.76 -25.13 9.17
N SER A 277 4.08 -25.18 8.96
CA SER A 277 4.73 -26.10 8.01
C SER A 277 4.64 -27.57 8.42
N ILE A 278 4.42 -27.86 9.70
CA ILE A 278 4.18 -29.23 10.24
C ILE A 278 2.68 -29.56 10.23
N GLY A 279 1.84 -28.58 9.90
CA GLY A 279 0.41 -28.74 9.81
C GLY A 279 -0.33 -28.58 11.12
N CYS A 280 0.25 -27.88 12.12
CA CYS A 280 -0.46 -27.56 13.37
C CYS A 280 -1.83 -26.94 13.07
N PRO A 281 -2.86 -27.26 13.87
CA PRO A 281 -4.18 -26.71 13.67
C PRO A 281 -4.20 -25.18 13.78
N LEU A 282 -5.10 -24.56 13.02
CA LEU A 282 -5.24 -23.10 12.95
C LEU A 282 -5.96 -22.59 14.21
N GLY A 283 -5.43 -21.53 14.83
CA GLY A 283 -6.08 -20.85 15.96
C GLY A 283 -5.66 -21.38 17.34
N ILE A 284 -4.58 -22.14 17.42
CA ILE A 284 -3.87 -22.47 18.68
C ILE A 284 -2.87 -21.36 18.96
N ASP A 285 -2.46 -21.15 20.21
CA ASP A 285 -1.44 -20.15 20.60
C ASP A 285 -0.17 -20.20 19.73
N CYS A 286 0.22 -21.38 19.23
CA CYS A 286 1.39 -21.55 18.35
C CYS A 286 1.16 -21.15 16.87
N THR A 287 -0.09 -20.98 16.43
CA THR A 287 -0.48 -20.58 15.07
C THR A 287 -1.33 -19.30 15.05
N LEU A 288 -1.44 -18.61 16.18
CA LEU A 288 -2.19 -17.37 16.33
C LEU A 288 -1.45 -16.19 15.67
N VAL A 289 -2.18 -15.43 14.84
CA VAL A 289 -1.69 -14.24 14.12
C VAL A 289 -2.60 -13.06 14.46
N ASP A 290 -2.14 -12.23 15.40
CA ASP A 290 -2.92 -11.09 15.91
C ASP A 290 -2.38 -9.74 15.42
N ASP A 291 -1.11 -9.69 15.02
CA ASP A 291 -0.39 -8.48 14.68
C ASP A 291 0.00 -8.43 13.20
N ALA A 292 0.09 -7.20 12.69
CA ALA A 292 0.43 -6.95 11.30
C ALA A 292 1.88 -7.35 10.95
N GLN A 293 2.80 -7.27 11.92
CA GLN A 293 4.21 -7.60 11.71
C GLN A 293 4.36 -9.11 11.50
N THR A 294 3.89 -9.93 12.43
CA THR A 294 3.89 -11.39 12.28
C THR A 294 3.14 -11.82 11.01
N CYS A 295 2.00 -11.18 10.69
CA CYS A 295 1.29 -11.51 9.45
C CYS A 295 2.15 -11.27 8.20
N ALA A 296 2.87 -10.15 8.13
CA ALA A 296 3.74 -9.84 7.00
C ALA A 296 4.98 -10.76 6.96
N SER A 297 5.59 -11.05 8.10
CA SER A 297 6.68 -12.03 8.22
C SER A 297 6.25 -13.41 7.71
N LEU A 298 5.07 -13.88 8.12
CA LEU A 298 4.53 -15.17 7.70
C LEU A 298 4.20 -15.20 6.21
N LEU A 299 3.70 -14.11 5.63
CA LEU A 299 3.48 -14.01 4.17
C LEU A 299 4.81 -14.11 3.41
N TYR A 300 5.87 -13.42 3.88
CA TYR A 300 7.20 -13.50 3.30
C TYR A 300 7.76 -14.93 3.35
N LEU A 301 7.73 -15.55 4.54
CA LEU A 301 8.23 -16.91 4.74
C LEU A 301 7.41 -17.92 3.93
N ALA A 302 6.09 -17.76 3.86
CA ALA A 302 5.23 -18.66 3.11
C ALA A 302 5.50 -18.60 1.60
N ASP A 303 5.80 -17.42 1.05
CA ASP A 303 6.22 -17.31 -0.35
C ASP A 303 7.63 -17.90 -0.58
N LYS A 304 8.61 -17.51 0.24
CA LYS A 304 10.00 -17.95 0.12
C LYS A 304 10.16 -19.46 0.21
N TYR A 305 9.46 -20.09 1.16
CA TYR A 305 9.47 -21.52 1.42
C TYR A 305 8.27 -22.25 0.81
N LEU A 306 7.57 -21.63 -0.16
CA LEU A 306 6.49 -22.24 -0.94
C LEU A 306 5.40 -22.95 -0.09
N CYS A 307 5.06 -22.38 1.06
CA CYS A 307 4.02 -22.90 1.94
C CYS A 307 2.63 -22.40 1.48
N THR A 308 2.08 -23.07 0.46
CA THR A 308 0.77 -22.76 -0.15
C THR A 308 -0.38 -22.79 0.87
N ARG A 309 -0.36 -23.73 1.82
CA ARG A 309 -1.36 -23.83 2.90
C ARG A 309 -1.41 -22.55 3.75
N LEU A 310 -0.26 -21.99 4.11
CA LEU A 310 -0.18 -20.76 4.91
C LEU A 310 -0.57 -19.54 4.08
N LEU A 311 -0.12 -19.46 2.82
CA LEU A 311 -0.54 -18.40 1.90
C LEU A 311 -2.07 -18.36 1.75
N ASN A 312 -2.70 -19.51 1.48
CA ASN A 312 -4.15 -19.59 1.35
C ASN A 312 -4.87 -19.19 2.65
N PHE A 313 -4.35 -19.60 3.80
CA PHE A 313 -4.91 -19.19 5.09
C PHE A 313 -4.88 -17.66 5.30
N LEU A 314 -3.75 -17.01 4.97
CA LEU A 314 -3.59 -15.57 5.18
C LEU A 314 -4.33 -14.72 4.13
N LEU A 315 -4.39 -15.20 2.88
CA LEU A 315 -4.98 -14.50 1.74
C LEU A 315 -6.48 -14.81 1.55
N GLU A 316 -6.87 -16.08 1.41
CA GLU A 316 -8.25 -16.48 1.07
C GLU A 316 -9.25 -16.28 2.22
N ARG A 317 -8.77 -16.20 3.47
CA ARG A 317 -9.61 -15.88 4.63
C ARG A 317 -9.57 -14.40 5.02
N GLY A 318 -8.83 -13.59 4.27
CA GLY A 318 -8.80 -12.13 4.46
C GLY A 318 -8.15 -11.64 5.75
N LEU A 319 -7.33 -12.46 6.42
CA LEU A 319 -6.66 -12.05 7.65
C LEU A 319 -5.65 -10.92 7.36
N ALA A 320 -4.86 -11.04 6.29
CA ALA A 320 -3.97 -9.98 5.83
C ALA A 320 -4.75 -8.71 5.44
N ALA A 321 -5.83 -8.86 4.66
CA ALA A 321 -6.71 -7.76 4.28
C ALA A 321 -7.29 -6.98 5.47
N ARG A 322 -7.61 -7.68 6.57
CA ARG A 322 -8.15 -7.08 7.80
C ARG A 322 -7.13 -6.24 8.56
N LEU A 323 -5.86 -6.65 8.51
CA LEU A 323 -4.78 -5.99 9.24
C LEU A 323 -4.21 -4.79 8.48
N ILE A 324 -4.53 -4.62 7.19
CA ILE A 324 -4.08 -3.48 6.40
C ILE A 324 -4.89 -2.22 6.77
N THR A 325 -4.15 -1.23 7.27
CA THR A 325 -4.61 0.11 7.62
C THR A 325 -3.53 1.11 7.23
N GLY A 326 -3.82 2.42 7.29
CA GLY A 326 -2.79 3.44 7.03
C GLY A 326 -1.55 3.31 7.93
N GLN A 327 -1.72 2.82 9.16
CA GLN A 327 -0.62 2.63 10.13
C GLN A 327 0.23 1.40 9.83
N THR A 328 -0.37 0.34 9.31
CA THR A 328 0.30 -0.96 9.03
C THR A 328 0.75 -1.09 7.58
N LEU A 329 0.36 -0.16 6.71
CA LEU A 329 0.78 -0.07 5.31
C LEU A 329 2.30 -0.10 5.08
N PRO A 330 3.15 0.54 5.90
CA PRO A 330 4.62 0.46 5.77
C PRO A 330 5.17 -0.96 5.84
N VAL A 331 4.45 -1.87 6.50
CA VAL A 331 4.86 -3.28 6.64
C VAL A 331 4.42 -4.09 5.42
N PHE A 332 3.17 -3.91 4.96
CA PHE A 332 2.61 -4.71 3.86
C PHE A 332 3.00 -4.22 2.46
N LEU A 333 3.09 -2.91 2.23
CA LEU A 333 3.31 -2.37 0.89
C LEU A 333 4.69 -2.76 0.31
N PRO A 334 5.82 -2.66 1.05
CA PRO A 334 7.10 -3.14 0.53
C PRO A 334 7.09 -4.63 0.17
N LEU A 335 6.38 -5.44 0.97
CA LEU A 335 6.25 -6.87 0.72
C LEU A 335 5.49 -7.16 -0.59
N VAL A 336 4.37 -6.47 -0.81
CA VAL A 336 3.57 -6.57 -2.03
C VAL A 336 4.33 -6.06 -3.27
N LEU A 337 5.19 -5.04 -3.10
CA LEU A 337 6.05 -4.54 -4.18
C LEU A 337 7.17 -5.51 -4.54
N ALA A 338 7.70 -6.25 -3.55
CA ALA A 338 8.80 -7.18 -3.76
C ALA A 338 8.33 -8.55 -4.29
N ILE A 339 7.12 -8.99 -3.93
CA ILE A 339 6.63 -10.35 -4.18
C ILE A 339 5.39 -10.34 -5.09
N PRO A 340 5.53 -10.76 -6.37
CA PRO A 340 4.42 -10.75 -7.32
C PRO A 340 3.25 -11.67 -6.95
N THR A 341 3.53 -12.85 -6.37
CA THR A 341 2.50 -13.82 -5.94
C THR A 341 1.54 -13.20 -4.93
N LEU A 342 2.05 -12.40 -3.99
CA LEU A 342 1.24 -11.66 -3.01
C LEU A 342 0.47 -10.51 -3.65
N ALA A 343 1.03 -9.86 -4.66
CA ALA A 343 0.36 -8.77 -5.38
C ALA A 343 -0.90 -9.26 -6.11
N TYR A 344 -0.84 -10.43 -6.76
CA TYR A 344 -1.93 -10.95 -7.59
C TYR A 344 -2.80 -12.01 -6.89
N GLY A 345 -2.26 -12.76 -5.92
CA GLY A 345 -2.89 -13.95 -5.34
C GLY A 345 -4.03 -13.70 -4.35
N GLY A 346 -4.36 -12.45 -4.00
CA GLY A 346 -5.42 -12.17 -3.02
C GLY A 346 -5.96 -10.74 -3.01
N GLY A 347 -5.72 -9.96 -4.06
CA GLY A 347 -6.15 -8.55 -4.12
C GLY A 347 -5.47 -7.62 -3.10
N LEU A 348 -4.38 -8.06 -2.44
CA LEU A 348 -3.63 -7.24 -1.49
C LEU A 348 -3.06 -5.98 -2.13
N LYS A 349 -2.66 -6.05 -3.41
CA LYS A 349 -2.29 -4.89 -4.21
C LYS A 349 -3.36 -3.80 -4.17
N ASP A 350 -4.61 -4.17 -4.43
CA ASP A 350 -5.73 -3.23 -4.47
C ASP A 350 -6.01 -2.62 -3.09
N ILE A 351 -5.92 -3.45 -2.04
CA ILE A 351 -6.15 -3.01 -0.65
C ILE A 351 -5.03 -2.06 -0.19
N CYS A 352 -3.77 -2.37 -0.48
CA CYS A 352 -2.63 -1.51 -0.18
C CYS A 352 -2.74 -0.17 -0.92
N MET A 353 -3.14 -0.19 -2.20
CA MET A 353 -3.33 1.03 -2.97
C MET A 353 -4.51 1.86 -2.47
N LEU A 354 -5.60 1.21 -2.08
CA LEU A 354 -6.73 1.85 -1.41
C LEU A 354 -6.31 2.54 -0.11
N ALA A 355 -5.54 1.82 0.73
CA ALA A 355 -5.03 2.36 1.97
C ALA A 355 -4.16 3.60 1.69
N LEU A 356 -3.19 3.49 0.78
CA LEU A 356 -2.28 4.56 0.38
C LEU A 356 -3.01 5.81 -0.14
N LEU A 357 -3.95 5.62 -1.07
CA LEU A 357 -4.63 6.71 -1.77
C LEU A 357 -5.73 7.36 -0.91
N GLN A 358 -6.50 6.56 -0.16
CA GLN A 358 -7.75 7.03 0.43
C GLN A 358 -7.85 6.97 1.96
N TYR A 359 -7.04 6.14 2.63
CA TYR A 359 -7.22 5.87 4.06
C TYR A 359 -6.02 6.20 4.96
N SER A 360 -4.87 6.53 4.39
CA SER A 360 -3.72 7.06 5.12
C SER A 360 -3.79 8.57 5.31
N ASN A 361 -3.42 9.07 6.50
CA ASN A 361 -3.12 10.50 6.67
C ASN A 361 -1.75 10.85 6.08
N ASN A 362 -1.44 12.14 6.04
CA ASN A 362 -0.14 12.63 5.57
C ASN A 362 1.04 12.03 6.36
N SER A 363 0.97 11.94 7.70
CA SER A 363 2.06 11.39 8.50
C SER A 363 2.30 9.89 8.26
N GLU A 364 1.24 9.09 8.14
CA GLU A 364 1.25 7.66 7.82
C GLU A 364 1.77 7.44 6.39
N LEU A 365 1.32 8.27 5.46
CA LEU A 365 1.78 8.27 4.08
C LEU A 365 3.28 8.55 4.00
N LEU A 366 3.75 9.63 4.63
CA LEU A 366 5.16 10.01 4.63
C LEU A 366 6.03 8.95 5.31
N TYR A 367 5.56 8.37 6.40
CA TYR A 367 6.24 7.25 7.05
C TYR A 367 6.35 6.03 6.11
N THR A 368 5.27 5.69 5.40
CA THR A 368 5.25 4.61 4.39
C THR A 368 6.24 4.90 3.26
N LEU A 369 6.21 6.11 2.69
CA LEU A 369 7.10 6.50 1.59
C LEU A 369 8.58 6.49 2.01
N ARG A 370 8.91 7.01 3.21
CA ARG A 370 10.27 6.92 3.76
C ARG A 370 10.71 5.47 3.91
N HIS A 371 9.82 4.59 4.36
CA HIS A 371 10.13 3.16 4.52
C HIS A 371 10.45 2.52 3.15
N ILE A 372 9.63 2.79 2.13
CA ILE A 372 9.87 2.31 0.76
C ILE A 372 11.19 2.84 0.19
N SER A 373 11.47 4.13 0.35
CA SER A 373 12.74 4.73 -0.09
C SER A 373 13.95 4.10 0.60
N LYS A 374 13.83 3.73 1.89
CA LYS A 374 14.89 3.03 2.62
C LYS A 374 15.09 1.60 2.13
N CYS A 375 14.02 0.88 1.79
CA CYS A 375 14.11 -0.46 1.23
C CYS A 375 14.89 -0.48 -0.11
N ASP A 376 14.84 0.61 -0.88
CA ASP A 376 15.60 0.76 -2.14
C ASP A 376 17.10 1.08 -1.90
N SER A 377 17.44 1.68 -0.76
CA SER A 377 18.83 2.10 -0.41
C SER A 377 19.72 0.96 0.12
N GLY A 378 19.15 -0.22 0.37
CA GLY A 378 19.83 -1.36 0.97
C GLY A 378 20.67 -2.19 -0.01
N LYS A 379 21.35 -3.22 0.50
CA LYS A 379 22.03 -4.24 -0.34
C LYS A 379 21.05 -5.05 -1.21
N SER A 380 19.74 -5.00 -0.92
CA SER A 380 18.71 -5.59 -1.77
C SER A 380 18.44 -4.68 -2.96
N LYS A 381 18.67 -5.18 -4.18
CA LYS A 381 18.29 -4.54 -5.46
C LYS A 381 16.77 -4.52 -5.66
N THR A 382 16.00 -4.26 -4.62
CA THR A 382 14.55 -4.12 -4.71
C THR A 382 14.27 -2.74 -5.26
N LYS A 383 13.96 -2.64 -6.56
CA LYS A 383 13.49 -1.42 -7.24
C LYS A 383 12.10 -1.00 -6.73
N ALA A 384 11.96 -0.84 -5.43
CA ALA A 384 10.68 -0.70 -4.75
C ALA A 384 10.00 0.62 -5.15
N ILE A 385 10.77 1.67 -5.39
CA ILE A 385 10.25 2.94 -5.93
C ILE A 385 9.72 2.74 -7.34
N ASP A 386 10.47 2.10 -8.24
CA ASP A 386 10.02 1.87 -9.61
C ASP A 386 8.78 0.95 -9.64
N SER A 387 8.75 -0.11 -8.83
CA SER A 387 7.58 -0.98 -8.69
C SER A 387 6.35 -0.24 -8.15
N LEU A 388 6.54 0.73 -7.24
CA LEU A 388 5.44 1.57 -6.75
C LEU A 388 4.90 2.47 -7.86
N LEU A 389 5.79 3.08 -8.65
CA LEU A 389 5.42 3.92 -9.79
C LEU A 389 4.70 3.10 -10.87
N GLU A 390 5.22 1.92 -11.22
CA GLU A 390 4.58 0.99 -12.15
C GLU A 390 3.21 0.54 -11.65
N MET A 391 3.09 0.25 -10.35
CA MET A 391 1.83 -0.11 -9.73
C MET A 391 0.82 1.04 -9.86
N LEU A 392 1.18 2.26 -9.43
CA LEU A 392 0.33 3.45 -9.56
C LEU A 392 -0.07 3.71 -11.02
N HIS A 393 0.87 3.59 -11.96
CA HIS A 393 0.62 3.80 -13.38
C HIS A 393 -0.31 2.75 -13.98
N SER A 394 -0.12 1.47 -13.64
CA SER A 394 -0.99 0.36 -14.02
C SER A 394 -2.43 0.59 -13.53
N PHE A 395 -2.59 1.08 -12.30
CA PHE A 395 -3.90 1.44 -11.76
C PHE A 395 -4.56 2.56 -12.57
N ILE A 396 -3.82 3.58 -13.00
CA ILE A 396 -4.40 4.67 -13.82
C ILE A 396 -4.80 4.17 -15.21
N ILE A 397 -3.98 3.38 -15.89
CA ILE A 397 -4.31 2.84 -17.21
C ILE A 397 -5.57 1.97 -17.15
N SER A 398 -5.72 1.16 -16.10
CA SER A 398 -6.90 0.30 -15.94
C SER A 398 -8.22 1.09 -15.84
N LEU A 399 -8.17 2.36 -15.42
CA LEU A 399 -9.32 3.25 -15.38
C LEU A 399 -9.72 3.78 -16.76
N ASP A 400 -8.74 4.19 -17.57
CA ASP A 400 -9.00 4.74 -18.90
C ASP A 400 -9.72 3.71 -19.78
N GLN A 401 -9.38 2.42 -19.61
CA GLN A 401 -10.07 1.30 -20.29
C GLN A 401 -11.51 1.06 -19.78
N CYS A 402 -11.82 1.41 -18.53
CA CYS A 402 -13.18 1.33 -17.99
C CYS A 402 -14.05 2.54 -18.36
N SER A 403 -13.46 3.71 -18.59
CA SER A 403 -14.20 4.91 -19.00
C SER A 403 -14.71 4.89 -20.43
N ASP A 404 -14.21 3.99 -21.29
CA ASP A 404 -14.73 3.76 -22.64
C ASP A 404 -16.03 2.91 -22.66
N ILE A 405 -16.55 2.51 -21.50
CA ILE A 405 -17.77 1.69 -21.35
C ILE A 405 -18.96 2.47 -20.72
N ALA A 406 -18.84 3.77 -20.44
CA ALA A 406 -19.92 4.58 -19.84
C ALA A 406 -20.63 5.52 -20.82
#